data_AF-A0A7X7JPD2-F1
#
_entry.id   AF-A0A7X7JPD2-F1
#
_cell.length_a   1.000
_cell.length_b   1.000
_cell.length_c   1.000
_cell.angle_alpha   90.00
_cell.angle_beta   90.00
_cell.angle_gamma   90.00
#
_symmetry.space_group_name_H-M   'P 1'
#
loop_
_entity.id
_entity.type
_entity.pdbx_description
1 polymer ?
#
loop_
_entity_poly.entity_id
_entity_poly.type
_entity_poly.pdbx_seq_one_letter_code
_entity_poly.pdbx_strand_id
1 'polypeptide(L)'
;MTHDVYETIAEGKCEELAKKAWALAHLNDNMEGRGNPVVGGMVKEAIARDFIREYLAPGLTLKPGLVYDSNTNSMSPQLDGIIYSGAPLLQYTDVAVVRNEQVKAIVEIKALIQVPGRGWERTYERCRPYKPDGSPYILFGFELWGKAPDAEVLEFMTKVCDRFAVVIRREPAAAVKAGRPARNINFNNSVAELICWLHELEP
;
A
#
# COMPACT_ATOMS: atom_id res chain seq x y z
N MET A 1 -1.91 -9.29 -24.41
CA MET A 1 -1.20 -10.47 -23.87
C MET A 1 -0.49 -10.20 -22.55
N THR A 2 0.08 -9.02 -22.30
CA THR A 2 0.71 -8.68 -21.01
C THR A 2 -0.28 -8.38 -19.87
N HIS A 3 -1.45 -7.79 -20.18
CA HIS A 3 -2.44 -7.40 -19.17
C HIS A 3 -3.11 -8.60 -18.47
N ASP A 4 -3.58 -9.59 -19.23
CA ASP A 4 -4.28 -10.78 -18.70
C ASP A 4 -3.40 -11.62 -17.76
N VAL A 5 -2.08 -11.63 -17.99
CA VAL A 5 -1.12 -12.34 -17.13
C VAL A 5 -1.03 -11.67 -15.77
N TYR A 6 -0.93 -10.34 -15.72
CA TYR A 6 -0.87 -9.60 -14.46
C TYR A 6 -2.18 -9.64 -13.68
N GLU A 7 -3.33 -9.66 -14.37
CA GLU A 7 -4.62 -9.88 -13.71
C GLU A 7 -4.69 -11.23 -13.00
N THR A 8 -4.32 -12.31 -13.71
CA THR A 8 -4.32 -13.66 -13.13
C THR A 8 -3.37 -13.78 -11.93
N ILE A 9 -2.15 -13.21 -12.05
CA ILE A 9 -1.19 -13.17 -10.94
C ILE A 9 -1.76 -12.37 -9.76
N ALA A 10 -2.36 -11.21 -10.04
CA ALA A 10 -2.90 -10.33 -9.01
C ALA A 10 -4.06 -10.97 -8.26
N GLU A 11 -4.96 -11.68 -8.93
CA GLU A 11 -6.04 -12.43 -8.27
C GLU A 11 -5.49 -13.45 -7.27
N GLY A 12 -4.56 -14.30 -7.72
CA GLY A 12 -3.91 -15.30 -6.87
C GLY A 12 -3.18 -14.67 -5.68
N LYS A 13 -2.47 -13.56 -5.91
CA LYS A 13 -1.79 -12.81 -4.83
C LYS A 13 -2.75 -12.14 -3.88
N CYS A 14 -3.86 -11.60 -4.36
CA CYS A 14 -4.85 -10.99 -3.49
C CYS A 14 -5.48 -12.03 -2.56
N GLU A 15 -5.74 -13.24 -3.05
CA GLU A 15 -6.19 -14.35 -2.17
C GLU A 15 -5.14 -14.72 -1.13
N GLU A 16 -3.87 -14.84 -1.53
CA GLU A 16 -2.76 -15.14 -0.63
C GLU A 16 -2.65 -14.07 0.48
N LEU A 17 -2.66 -12.79 0.09
CA LEU A 17 -2.59 -11.64 0.98
C LEU A 17 -3.79 -11.59 1.93
N ALA A 18 -5.00 -11.82 1.43
CA ALA A 18 -6.21 -11.87 2.25
C ALA A 18 -6.14 -13.00 3.28
N LYS A 19 -5.71 -14.19 2.87
CA LYS A 19 -5.51 -15.35 3.77
C LYS A 19 -4.48 -15.03 4.87
N LYS A 20 -3.34 -14.43 4.52
CA LYS A 20 -2.31 -14.01 5.50
C LYS A 20 -2.84 -12.95 6.46
N ALA A 21 -3.54 -11.93 5.96
CA ALA A 21 -4.09 -10.85 6.78
C ALA A 21 -5.20 -11.34 7.73
N TRP A 22 -6.03 -12.29 7.29
CA TRP A 22 -7.08 -12.88 8.12
C TRP A 22 -6.56 -13.93 9.09
N ALA A 23 -5.53 -14.72 8.74
CA ALA A 23 -4.91 -15.66 9.67
C ALA A 23 -4.45 -14.95 10.96
N LEU A 24 -3.90 -13.74 10.83
CA LEU A 24 -3.55 -12.88 11.96
C LEU A 24 -4.77 -12.48 12.80
N ALA A 25 -5.90 -12.18 12.17
CA ALA A 25 -7.15 -11.88 12.88
C ALA A 25 -7.67 -13.11 13.63
N HIS A 26 -7.65 -14.28 13.00
CA HIS A 26 -8.07 -15.54 13.63
C HIS A 26 -7.19 -15.92 14.81
N LEU A 27 -5.87 -15.68 14.74
CA LEU A 27 -4.97 -15.86 15.88
C LEU A 27 -5.34 -14.95 17.05
N ASN A 28 -5.70 -13.69 16.79
CA ASN A 28 -6.15 -12.77 17.84
C ASN A 28 -7.48 -13.22 18.48
N ASP A 29 -8.43 -13.71 17.68
CA ASP A 29 -9.72 -14.20 18.16
C ASP A 29 -9.55 -15.45 19.06
N ASN A 30 -8.56 -16.29 18.77
CA ASN A 30 -8.20 -17.46 19.57
C ASN A 30 -7.46 -17.13 20.87
N MET A 31 -6.99 -15.89 21.06
CA MET A 31 -6.19 -15.47 22.23
C MET A 31 -7.00 -14.74 23.32
N GLU A 32 -8.27 -15.12 23.53
CA GLU A 32 -9.17 -14.51 24.53
C GLU A 32 -9.18 -12.96 24.47
N GLY A 33 -9.12 -12.39 23.26
CA GLY A 33 -9.24 -10.95 23.04
C GLY A 33 -8.03 -10.10 23.40
N ARG A 34 -6.86 -10.69 23.69
CA ARG A 34 -5.61 -9.94 23.93
C ARG A 34 -4.87 -9.58 22.64
N GLY A 35 -5.60 -9.18 21.60
CA GLY A 35 -4.97 -8.74 20.35
C GLY A 35 -4.11 -7.50 20.59
N ASN A 36 -2.88 -7.50 20.08
CA ASN A 36 -2.00 -6.33 20.13
C ASN A 36 -2.09 -5.57 18.79
N PRO A 37 -2.77 -4.41 18.74
CA PRO A 37 -2.97 -3.68 17.49
C PRO A 37 -1.65 -3.18 16.88
N VAL A 38 -0.63 -2.92 17.69
CA VAL A 38 0.70 -2.49 17.22
C VAL A 38 1.38 -3.62 16.46
N VAL A 39 1.45 -4.81 17.07
CA VAL A 39 2.00 -6.00 16.41
C VAL A 39 1.17 -6.35 15.18
N GLY A 40 -0.16 -6.26 15.29
CA GLY A 40 -1.07 -6.48 14.17
C GLY A 40 -0.80 -5.57 12.96
N GLY A 41 -0.53 -4.28 13.22
CA GLY A 41 -0.12 -3.31 12.21
C GLY A 41 1.22 -3.68 11.58
N MET A 42 2.24 -3.89 12.40
CA MET A 42 3.60 -4.24 11.95
C MET A 42 3.62 -5.49 11.06
N VAL A 43 2.87 -6.53 11.42
CA VAL A 43 2.77 -7.76 10.61
C VAL A 43 2.11 -7.49 9.26
N LYS A 44 1.02 -6.72 9.22
CA LYS A 44 0.35 -6.38 7.96
C LYS A 44 1.24 -5.54 7.06
N GLU A 45 1.95 -4.57 7.62
CA GLU A 45 2.93 -3.80 6.88
C GLU A 45 4.06 -4.68 6.34
N ALA A 46 4.57 -5.62 7.14
CA ALA A 46 5.59 -6.57 6.69
C ALA A 46 5.08 -7.43 5.53
N ILE A 47 3.87 -7.98 5.64
CA ILE A 47 3.23 -8.76 4.56
C ILE A 47 3.12 -7.95 3.26
N ALA A 48 2.66 -6.70 3.33
CA ALA A 48 2.56 -5.84 2.15
C ALA A 48 3.93 -5.50 1.57
N ARG A 49 4.94 -5.18 2.41
CA ARG A 49 6.30 -4.93 1.94
C ARG A 49 6.94 -6.16 1.30
N ASP A 50 6.72 -7.35 1.86
CA ASP A 50 7.23 -8.61 1.29
C ASP A 50 6.63 -8.85 -0.10
N PHE A 51 5.31 -8.63 -0.25
CA PHE A 51 4.64 -8.69 -1.55
C PHE A 51 5.25 -7.69 -2.55
N ILE A 52 5.41 -6.43 -2.18
CA ILE A 52 5.98 -5.42 -3.09
C ILE A 52 7.43 -5.80 -3.47
N ARG A 53 8.23 -6.27 -2.51
CA ARG A 53 9.62 -6.69 -2.75
C ARG A 53 9.75 -7.85 -3.73
N GLU A 54 8.77 -8.75 -3.78
CA GLU A 54 8.76 -9.88 -4.72
C GLU A 54 8.81 -9.43 -6.19
N TYR A 55 8.32 -8.22 -6.48
CA TYR A 55 8.18 -7.69 -7.85
C TYR A 55 9.14 -6.53 -8.16
N LEU A 56 10.03 -6.15 -7.24
CA LEU A 56 11.00 -5.09 -7.49
C LEU A 56 12.14 -5.58 -8.39
N ALA A 57 12.51 -4.75 -9.36
CA ALA A 57 13.69 -4.98 -10.17
C ALA A 57 14.98 -5.00 -9.32
N PRO A 58 16.02 -5.76 -9.72
CA PRO A 58 17.32 -5.74 -9.05
C PRO A 58 17.90 -4.33 -8.93
N GLY A 59 18.48 -4.00 -7.77
CA GLY A 59 19.03 -2.67 -7.49
C GLY A 59 18.04 -1.72 -6.81
N LEU A 60 16.75 -2.07 -6.76
CA LEU A 60 15.76 -1.40 -5.92
C LEU A 60 15.65 -2.08 -4.57
N THR A 61 15.32 -1.29 -3.55
CA THR A 61 15.06 -1.76 -2.18
C THR A 61 13.78 -1.13 -1.64
N LEU A 62 13.09 -1.85 -0.77
CA LEU A 62 11.94 -1.34 -0.01
C LEU A 62 12.13 -1.52 1.49
N LYS A 63 12.18 -0.41 2.22
CA LYS A 63 12.20 -0.40 3.69
C LYS A 63 11.31 0.72 4.26
N PRO A 64 10.74 0.56 5.46
CA PRO A 64 10.17 1.69 6.17
C PRO A 64 11.30 2.66 6.59
N GLY A 65 10.94 3.89 6.90
CA GLY A 65 11.93 4.84 7.40
C GLY A 65 11.58 6.30 7.14
N LEU A 66 12.61 7.08 6.84
CA LEU A 66 12.50 8.53 6.65
C LEU A 66 13.22 8.95 5.36
N VAL A 67 12.71 10.02 4.76
CA VAL A 67 13.39 10.72 3.67
C VAL A 67 13.94 12.04 4.21
N TYR A 68 15.21 12.29 3.93
CA TYR A 68 15.88 13.55 4.18
C TYR A 68 15.90 14.38 2.90
N ASP A 69 15.36 15.59 2.96
CA ASP A 69 15.48 16.58 1.89
C ASP A 69 16.64 17.53 2.22
N SER A 70 17.73 17.41 1.47
CA SER A 70 18.92 18.25 1.66
C SER A 70 18.71 19.70 1.26
N ASN A 71 17.73 20.01 0.42
CA ASN A 71 17.47 21.38 -0.03
C ASN A 71 16.78 22.20 1.07
N THR A 72 15.86 21.56 1.80
CA THR A 72 15.11 22.19 2.90
C THR A 72 15.68 21.85 4.27
N ASN A 73 16.67 20.96 4.35
CA ASN A 73 17.25 20.42 5.58
C ASN A 73 16.15 19.87 6.52
N SER A 74 15.22 19.10 5.95
CA SER A 74 14.05 18.60 6.66
C SER A 74 13.89 17.09 6.50
N MET A 75 13.11 16.50 7.39
CA MET A 75 12.83 15.07 7.45
C MET A 75 11.36 14.82 7.22
N SER A 76 11.05 13.78 6.43
CA SER A 76 9.68 13.31 6.27
C SER A 76 9.09 12.83 7.61
N PRO A 77 7.76 12.72 7.72
CA PRO A 77 7.16 11.81 8.69
C PRO A 77 7.69 10.38 8.50
N GLN A 78 7.48 9.51 9.50
CA GLN A 78 7.75 8.08 9.33
C GLN A 78 6.88 7.51 8.20
N LEU A 79 7.52 6.78 7.29
CA LEU A 79 6.87 6.17 6.13
C LEU A 79 6.84 4.64 6.31
N ASP A 80 5.70 4.04 5.96
CA ASP A 80 5.50 2.59 6.05
C ASP A 80 6.39 1.83 5.05
N GLY A 81 6.75 2.48 3.94
CA GLY A 81 7.69 1.98 2.95
C GLY A 81 8.25 3.07 2.04
N ILE A 82 9.51 2.93 1.66
CA ILE A 82 10.21 3.77 0.69
C ILE A 82 10.83 2.82 -0.31
N ILE A 83 10.47 2.94 -1.59
CA ILE A 83 11.18 2.29 -2.68
C ILE A 83 12.31 3.23 -3.11
N TYR A 84 13.55 2.76 -3.07
CA TYR A 84 14.72 3.59 -3.39
C TYR A 84 15.83 2.77 -4.05
N SER A 85 16.79 3.47 -4.65
CA SER A 85 18.01 2.89 -5.22
C SER A 85 19.29 3.50 -4.65
N GLY A 86 20.38 2.76 -4.82
CA GLY A 86 21.70 3.15 -4.32
C GLY A 86 21.85 2.98 -2.79
N ALA A 87 22.99 3.45 -2.28
CA ALA A 87 23.30 3.36 -0.85
C ALA A 87 22.57 4.46 -0.06
N PRO A 88 21.74 4.12 0.95
CA PRO A 88 21.05 5.11 1.77
C PRO A 88 22.03 5.87 2.68
N LEU A 89 21.60 7.00 3.26
CA LEU A 89 22.40 7.75 4.23
C LEU A 89 22.69 6.94 5.49
N LEU A 90 21.64 6.28 6.00
CA LEU A 90 21.71 5.38 7.14
C LEU A 90 20.85 4.16 6.86
N GLN A 91 21.36 2.98 7.18
CA GLN A 91 20.62 1.74 7.08
C GLN A 91 20.83 0.90 8.33
N TYR A 92 19.71 0.53 8.93
CA TYR A 92 19.65 -0.51 9.95
C TYR A 92 18.92 -1.73 9.38
N THR A 93 18.81 -2.79 10.19
CA THR A 93 18.12 -4.03 9.80
C THR A 93 16.72 -3.74 9.28
N ASP A 94 15.95 -2.93 10.00
CA ASP A 94 14.51 -2.77 9.73
C ASP A 94 14.13 -1.42 9.12
N VAL A 95 15.01 -0.42 9.17
CA VAL A 95 14.71 0.96 8.72
C VAL A 95 15.84 1.56 7.89
N ALA A 96 15.50 2.52 7.04
CA ALA A 96 16.45 3.32 6.27
C ALA A 96 16.18 4.83 6.39
N VAL A 97 17.23 5.63 6.28
CA VAL A 97 17.15 7.06 5.99
C VAL A 97 17.76 7.29 4.63
N VAL A 98 16.97 7.80 3.68
CA VAL A 98 17.39 8.03 2.29
C VAL A 98 17.35 9.50 1.95
N ARG A 99 18.12 9.95 0.96
CA ARG A 99 17.95 11.29 0.40
C ARG A 99 16.78 11.34 -0.57
N ASN A 100 16.16 12.50 -0.74
CA ASN A 100 14.99 12.66 -1.60
C ASN A 100 15.26 12.21 -3.04
N GLU A 101 16.45 12.47 -3.60
CA GLU A 101 16.80 12.07 -4.97
C GLU A 101 16.91 10.56 -5.18
N GLN A 102 17.00 9.77 -4.11
CA GLN A 102 17.07 8.32 -4.17
C GLN A 102 15.70 7.66 -4.20
N VAL A 103 14.64 8.40 -3.83
CA VAL A 103 13.29 7.89 -3.70
C VAL A 103 12.71 7.65 -5.09
N LYS A 104 12.19 6.44 -5.30
CA LYS A 104 11.41 6.05 -6.49
C LYS A 104 9.91 6.04 -6.22
N ALA A 105 9.52 5.73 -5.00
CA ALA A 105 8.15 5.87 -4.52
C ALA A 105 8.07 5.85 -2.99
N ILE A 106 7.00 6.43 -2.46
CA ILE A 106 6.60 6.30 -1.06
C ILE A 106 5.39 5.36 -1.00
N VAL A 107 5.37 4.45 -0.03
CA VAL A 107 4.28 3.50 0.18
C VAL A 107 3.67 3.70 1.56
N GLU A 108 2.36 3.96 1.59
CA GLU A 108 1.54 3.98 2.79
C GLU A 108 0.75 2.68 2.87
N ILE A 109 0.83 1.96 3.98
CA ILE A 109 0.21 0.65 4.11
C ILE A 109 -0.88 0.69 5.17
N LYS A 110 -2.05 0.20 4.82
CA LYS A 110 -3.23 0.22 5.70
C LYS A 110 -3.95 -1.11 5.70
N ALA A 111 -4.26 -1.56 6.91
CA ALA A 111 -5.10 -2.73 7.11
C ALA A 111 -6.51 -2.52 6.54
N LEU A 112 -7.04 -1.29 6.66
CA LEU A 112 -8.36 -0.90 6.21
C LEU A 112 -8.33 0.56 5.74
N ILE A 113 -8.80 0.79 4.54
CA ILE A 113 -9.09 2.13 4.01
C ILE A 113 -10.60 2.35 4.14
N GLN A 114 -10.98 3.40 4.86
CA GLN A 114 -12.38 3.80 5.01
C GLN A 114 -12.69 4.98 4.11
N VAL A 115 -13.78 4.89 3.34
CA VAL A 115 -14.21 5.94 2.39
C VAL A 115 -15.63 6.45 2.71
N PRO A 116 -15.83 7.78 2.86
CA PRO A 116 -14.79 8.80 2.92
C PRO A 116 -14.00 8.71 4.24
N GLY A 117 -12.69 8.87 4.15
CA GLY A 117 -11.82 8.80 5.32
C GLY A 117 -11.35 10.19 5.74
N ARG A 118 -11.09 10.38 7.04
CA ARG A 118 -10.61 11.66 7.56
C ARG A 118 -9.08 11.68 7.61
N GLY A 119 -8.49 12.78 7.15
CA GLY A 119 -7.05 13.06 7.32
C GLY A 119 -6.13 12.45 6.27
N TRP A 120 -6.63 11.61 5.35
CA TRP A 120 -5.83 11.01 4.28
C TRP A 120 -5.19 12.05 3.37
N GLU A 121 -5.95 13.05 2.92
CA GLU A 121 -5.43 14.17 2.12
C GLU A 121 -4.28 14.88 2.84
N ARG A 122 -4.40 15.08 4.16
CA ARG A 122 -3.36 15.72 4.96
C ARG A 122 -2.11 14.86 5.08
N THR A 123 -2.25 13.54 5.24
CA THR A 123 -1.09 12.62 5.26
C THR A 123 -0.38 12.64 3.92
N TYR A 124 -1.14 12.56 2.83
CA TYR A 124 -0.61 12.62 1.47
C TYR A 124 0.16 13.92 1.22
N GLU A 125 -0.46 15.07 1.49
CA GLU A 125 0.17 16.39 1.30
C GLU A 125 1.41 16.60 2.19
N ARG A 126 1.48 15.96 3.36
CA ARG A 126 2.68 16.01 4.22
C ARG A 126 3.85 15.18 3.69
N CYS A 127 3.58 14.11 2.96
CA CYS A 127 4.62 13.22 2.43
C CYS A 127 5.06 13.64 1.03
N ARG A 128 4.18 14.29 0.27
CA ARG A 128 4.40 14.71 -1.11
C ARG A 128 5.69 15.51 -1.37
N PRO A 129 6.15 16.42 -0.49
CA PRO A 129 7.40 17.16 -0.72
C PRO A 129 8.66 16.29 -0.64
N TYR A 130 8.58 15.08 -0.07
CA TYR A 130 9.72 14.21 0.21
C TYR A 130 9.92 13.14 -0.87
N LYS A 131 9.41 13.35 -2.08
CA LYS A 131 9.66 12.50 -3.24
C LYS A 131 9.97 13.37 -4.46
N PRO A 132 10.83 12.93 -5.39
CA PRO A 132 11.06 13.64 -6.65
C PRO A 132 9.78 13.77 -7.45
N ASP A 133 9.72 14.79 -8.31
CA ASP A 133 8.64 14.92 -9.29
C ASP A 133 8.54 13.64 -10.14
N GLY A 134 7.30 13.16 -10.33
CA GLY A 134 7.03 11.91 -11.05
C GLY A 134 7.14 10.62 -10.22
N SER A 135 7.78 10.64 -9.04
CA SER A 135 7.77 9.47 -8.13
C SER A 135 6.39 9.37 -7.44
N PRO A 136 5.69 8.23 -7.44
CA PRO A 136 4.35 8.15 -6.87
C PRO A 136 4.34 7.97 -5.34
N TYR A 137 3.30 8.51 -4.69
CA TYR A 137 2.80 8.06 -3.39
C TYR A 137 1.76 6.97 -3.59
N ILE A 138 2.04 5.77 -3.09
CA ILE A 138 1.24 4.56 -3.29
C ILE A 138 0.48 4.25 -1.99
N LEU A 139 -0.85 4.22 -2.05
CA LEU A 139 -1.69 3.76 -0.95
C LEU A 139 -2.02 2.27 -1.12
N PHE A 140 -1.42 1.42 -0.28
CA PHE A 140 -1.69 -0.01 -0.25
C PHE A 140 -2.71 -0.36 0.85
N GLY A 141 -3.82 -1.00 0.47
CA GLY A 141 -4.89 -1.39 1.37
C GLY A 141 -5.18 -2.89 1.30
N PHE A 142 -5.17 -3.58 2.44
CA PHE A 142 -5.69 -4.97 2.48
C PHE A 142 -7.20 -5.00 2.27
N GLU A 143 -7.90 -4.01 2.80
CA GLU A 143 -9.34 -3.90 2.63
C GLU A 143 -9.74 -2.45 2.41
N LEU A 144 -10.74 -2.24 1.56
CA LEU A 144 -11.44 -0.99 1.37
C LEU A 144 -12.89 -1.17 1.78
N TRP A 145 -13.33 -0.33 2.71
CA TRP A 145 -14.70 -0.26 3.16
C TRP A 145 -15.27 1.15 3.05
N GLY A 146 -16.54 1.22 2.72
CA GLY A 146 -17.23 2.48 2.49
C GLY A 146 -18.61 2.20 1.91
N LYS A 147 -19.58 3.04 2.24
CA LYS A 147 -20.92 2.99 1.65
C LYS A 147 -20.99 3.65 0.27
N ALA A 148 -19.96 4.44 -0.07
CA ALA A 148 -19.85 5.14 -1.33
C ALA A 148 -19.81 4.17 -2.52
N PRO A 149 -20.43 4.53 -3.66
CA PRO A 149 -20.27 3.80 -4.91
C PRO A 149 -18.83 3.85 -5.42
N ASP A 150 -18.46 2.92 -6.30
CA ASP A 150 -17.08 2.78 -6.78
C ASP A 150 -16.55 4.05 -7.45
N ALA A 151 -17.39 4.80 -8.18
CA ALA A 151 -16.99 6.07 -8.80
C ALA A 151 -16.54 7.12 -7.78
N GLU A 152 -17.29 7.30 -6.68
CA GLU A 152 -16.92 8.22 -5.60
C GLU A 152 -15.68 7.73 -4.84
N VAL A 153 -15.52 6.41 -4.70
CA VAL A 153 -14.32 5.80 -4.11
C VAL A 153 -13.10 6.13 -4.96
N LEU A 154 -13.18 5.95 -6.28
CA LEU A 154 -12.08 6.25 -7.21
C LEU A 154 -11.75 7.75 -7.20
N GLU A 155 -12.76 8.63 -7.21
CA GLU A 155 -12.55 10.08 -7.08
C GLU A 155 -11.90 10.46 -5.74
N PHE A 156 -12.23 9.77 -4.66
CA PHE A 156 -11.55 9.98 -3.38
C PHE A 156 -10.08 9.54 -3.44
N MET A 157 -9.78 8.39 -4.08
CA MET A 157 -8.40 7.88 -4.18
C MET A 157 -7.47 8.86 -4.90
N THR A 158 -7.93 9.51 -5.96
CA THR A 158 -7.11 10.51 -6.70
C THR A 158 -6.75 11.75 -5.87
N LYS A 159 -7.46 12.00 -4.76
CA LYS A 159 -7.18 13.12 -3.84
C LYS A 159 -6.17 12.75 -2.75
N VAL A 160 -5.92 11.46 -2.53
CA VAL A 160 -5.15 10.97 -1.36
C VAL A 160 -3.94 10.12 -1.73
N CYS A 161 -3.75 9.82 -3.01
CA CYS A 161 -2.57 9.10 -3.50
C CYS A 161 -2.38 9.34 -5.01
N ASP A 162 -1.16 9.09 -5.49
CA ASP A 162 -0.86 9.06 -6.92
C ASP A 162 -1.27 7.71 -7.54
N ARG A 163 -1.16 6.63 -6.75
CA ARG A 163 -1.55 5.26 -7.09
C ARG A 163 -2.12 4.57 -5.85
N PHE A 164 -3.00 3.59 -6.05
CA PHE A 164 -3.45 2.72 -4.98
C PHE A 164 -3.35 1.25 -5.39
N ALA A 165 -3.33 0.36 -4.40
CA ALA A 165 -3.45 -1.08 -4.59
C ALA A 165 -4.33 -1.63 -3.47
N VAL A 166 -5.50 -2.16 -3.83
CA VAL A 166 -6.52 -2.60 -2.88
C VAL A 166 -6.83 -4.07 -3.10
N VAL A 167 -6.45 -4.89 -2.10
CA VAL A 167 -6.59 -6.34 -2.16
C VAL A 167 -8.07 -6.76 -2.18
N ILE A 168 -8.90 -6.18 -1.31
CA ILE A 168 -10.34 -6.46 -1.25
C ILE A 168 -11.14 -5.15 -1.12
N ARG A 169 -12.16 -4.98 -1.96
CA ARG A 169 -13.28 -4.06 -1.72
C ARG A 169 -14.44 -4.81 -1.05
N ARG A 170 -14.86 -4.34 0.12
CA ARG A 170 -16.11 -4.79 0.76
C ARG A 170 -17.29 -4.04 0.15
N GLU A 171 -18.11 -4.71 -0.66
CA GLU A 171 -19.21 -4.07 -1.37
C GLU A 171 -20.27 -3.49 -0.40
N PRO A 172 -20.88 -2.33 -0.72
CA PRO A 172 -21.99 -1.80 0.08
C PRO A 172 -23.15 -2.80 0.14
N ALA A 173 -23.83 -2.88 1.30
CA ALA A 173 -24.92 -3.84 1.50
C ALA A 173 -26.05 -3.75 0.45
N ALA A 174 -26.30 -2.55 -0.10
CA ALA A 174 -27.26 -2.36 -1.18
C ALA A 174 -26.82 -3.07 -2.48
N ALA A 175 -25.54 -3.00 -2.82
CA ALA A 175 -24.98 -3.65 -4.00
C ALA A 175 -24.97 -5.19 -3.84
N VAL A 176 -24.70 -5.68 -2.62
CA VAL A 176 -24.79 -7.11 -2.30
C VAL A 176 -26.23 -7.61 -2.42
N LYS A 177 -27.21 -6.86 -1.92
CA LYS A 177 -28.65 -7.17 -2.10
C LYS A 177 -29.06 -7.17 -3.57
N ALA A 178 -28.38 -6.39 -4.41
CA ALA A 178 -28.59 -6.36 -5.86
C ALA A 178 -27.83 -7.49 -6.61
N GLY A 179 -27.18 -8.41 -5.90
CA GLY A 179 -26.52 -9.58 -6.48
C GLY A 179 -25.01 -9.44 -6.70
N ARG A 180 -24.38 -8.31 -6.35
CA ARG A 180 -22.90 -8.24 -6.35
C ARG A 180 -22.32 -9.14 -5.26
N PRO A 181 -21.12 -9.71 -5.48
CA PRO A 181 -20.42 -10.44 -4.42
C PRO A 181 -20.13 -9.51 -3.23
N ALA A 182 -20.14 -10.02 -2.00
CA ALA A 182 -19.86 -9.21 -0.82
C ALA A 182 -18.41 -8.66 -0.78
N ARG A 183 -17.51 -9.30 -1.52
CA ARG A 183 -16.10 -8.94 -1.62
C ARG A 183 -15.70 -8.97 -3.09
N ASN A 184 -15.12 -7.88 -3.54
CA ASN A 184 -14.50 -7.77 -4.85
C ASN A 184 -12.97 -7.77 -4.65
N ILE A 185 -12.31 -8.80 -5.18
CA ILE A 185 -10.87 -9.02 -5.05
C ILE A 185 -10.16 -8.22 -6.15
N ASN A 186 -8.95 -7.70 -5.86
CA ASN A 186 -8.18 -6.87 -6.79
C ASN A 186 -9.01 -5.67 -7.31
N PHE A 187 -9.47 -4.83 -6.37
CA PHE A 187 -10.40 -3.76 -6.68
C PHE A 187 -9.85 -2.83 -7.77
N ASN A 188 -10.62 -2.65 -8.84
CA ASN A 188 -10.26 -1.84 -10.01
C ASN A 188 -8.93 -2.27 -10.66
N ASN A 189 -8.60 -3.56 -10.63
CA ASN A 189 -7.33 -4.12 -11.13
C ASN A 189 -6.06 -3.50 -10.51
N SER A 190 -6.20 -2.79 -9.40
CA SER A 190 -5.15 -1.95 -8.83
C SER A 190 -3.90 -2.71 -8.37
N VAL A 191 -4.05 -3.99 -7.98
CA VAL A 191 -2.89 -4.83 -7.61
C VAL A 191 -2.17 -5.32 -8.86
N ALA A 192 -2.89 -5.62 -9.95
CA ALA A 192 -2.28 -5.98 -11.23
C ALA A 192 -1.47 -4.80 -11.82
N GLU A 193 -2.05 -3.60 -11.78
CA GLU A 193 -1.38 -2.37 -12.20
C GLU A 193 -0.13 -2.09 -11.35
N LEU A 194 -0.21 -2.31 -10.03
CA LEU A 194 0.95 -2.16 -9.16
C LEU A 194 2.07 -3.16 -9.52
N ILE A 195 1.75 -4.44 -9.72
CA ILE A 195 2.74 -5.46 -10.11
C ILE A 195 3.41 -5.09 -11.44
N CYS A 196 2.61 -4.70 -12.44
CA CYS A 196 3.12 -4.27 -13.74
C CYS A 196 4.09 -3.09 -13.58
N TRP A 197 3.69 -2.06 -12.82
CA TRP A 197 4.53 -0.88 -12.58
C TRP A 197 5.82 -1.22 -11.82
N LEU A 198 5.77 -2.10 -10.82
CA LEU A 198 6.96 -2.51 -10.05
C LEU A 198 7.99 -3.23 -10.92
N HIS A 199 7.54 -4.05 -11.88
CA HIS A 199 8.43 -4.71 -12.83
C HIS A 199 9.10 -3.74 -13.82
N GLU A 200 8.38 -2.69 -14.22
CA GLU A 200 8.88 -1.68 -15.15
C GLU A 200 9.70 -0.59 -14.46
N LEU A 201 9.75 -0.58 -13.13
CA LEU A 201 10.44 0.43 -12.36
C LEU A 201 11.96 0.26 -12.45
N GLU A 202 12.63 1.24 -13.05
CA GLU A 202 14.08 1.24 -13.18
C GLU A 202 14.79 1.78 -11.92
N PRO A 203 15.97 1.22 -11.56
CA PRO A 203 16.85 1.72 -10.50
C PRO A 203 17.25 3.19 -10.63
#